data_AF-A0A4Q4ZHG6-F1
#
_entry.id   AF-A0A4Q4ZHG6-F1
#
_cell.length_a   1.000
_cell.length_b   1.000
_cell.length_c   1.000
_cell.angle_alpha   90.00
_cell.angle_beta   90.00
_cell.angle_gamma   90.00
#
_symmetry.space_group_name_H-M   'P 1'
#
loop_
_entity.id
_entity.type
_entity.pdbx_description
1 polymer ?
#
loop_
_entity_poly.entity_id
_entity_poly.type
_entity_poly.pdbx_seq_one_letter_code
_entity_poly.pdbx_strand_id
1 'polypeptide(L)' 'MTNELMNLQEVARYLRVPVPTIRWLRQEGRFAPAMKVGRRLVWDAADVRAWAEDQRERSLR' A
#
# COMPACT_ATOMS: atom_id res chain seq x y z
N MET A 1 19.05 7.86 -4.86
CA MET A 1 17.89 8.26 -4.03
C MET A 1 17.39 7.02 -3.33
N THR A 2 17.35 7.00 -2.01
CA THR A 2 16.86 5.85 -1.23
C THR A 2 15.34 5.89 -1.21
N ASN A 3 14.68 4.89 -1.80
CA ASN A 3 13.22 4.77 -1.67
C ASN A 3 12.87 4.36 -0.24
N GLU A 4 11.93 5.09 0.35
CA GLU A 4 11.43 4.85 1.69
C GLU A 4 10.53 3.60 1.68
N LEU A 5 10.84 2.63 2.53
CA LEU A 5 10.06 1.42 2.68
C LEU A 5 9.07 1.57 3.83
N MET A 6 7.81 1.24 3.58
CA MET A 6 6.75 1.21 4.59
C MET A 6 6.36 -0.22 4.93
N ASN A 7 6.20 -0.52 6.21
CA ASN A 7 5.55 -1.75 6.66
C ASN A 7 4.01 -1.62 6.64
N LEU A 8 3.31 -2.72 6.92
CA LEU A 8 1.85 -2.79 6.87
C LEU A 8 1.14 -1.74 7.75
N GLN A 9 1.68 -1.45 8.94
CA GLN A 9 1.11 -0.47 9.86
C GLN A 9 1.31 0.95 9.35
N GLU A 10 2.47 1.25 8.78
CA GLU A 10 2.79 2.55 8.18
C GLU A 10 1.92 2.83 6.96
N VAL A 11 1.74 1.83 6.08
CA VAL A 11 0.83 1.95 4.93
C VAL A 11 -0.60 2.23 5.38
N ALA A 12 -1.11 1.47 6.36
CA ALA A 12 -2.46 1.68 6.90
C ALA A 12 -2.62 3.08 7.50
N ARG A 13 -1.63 3.53 8.27
CA ARG A 13 -1.59 4.88 8.84
C ARG A 13 -1.55 5.97 7.77
N TYR A 14 -0.72 5.79 6.74
CA TYR A 14 -0.56 6.72 5.63
C TYR A 14 -1.89 6.90 4.88
N LEU A 15 -2.55 5.79 4.55
CA LEU A 15 -3.83 5.80 3.84
C LEU A 15 -5.04 6.10 4.74
N ARG A 16 -4.84 6.29 6.05
CA ARG A 16 -5.90 6.53 7.04
C ARG A 16 -6.97 5.43 7.05
N VAL A 17 -6.57 4.18 6.87
CA VAL A 17 -7.46 3.01 6.93
C VAL A 17 -6.99 1.99 7.98
N PRO A 18 -7.90 1.14 8.49
CA PRO A 18 -7.50 0.01 9.32
C PRO A 18 -6.57 -0.98 8.60
N VAL A 19 -5.64 -1.60 9.33
CA VAL A 19 -4.77 -2.67 8.80
C VAL A 19 -5.53 -3.81 8.11
N PRO A 20 -6.69 -4.28 8.63
CA PRO A 20 -7.49 -5.29 7.94
C PRO A 20 -7.89 -4.89 6.52
N THR A 21 -8.15 -3.61 6.26
CA THR A 21 -8.47 -3.10 4.92
C THR A 21 -7.32 -3.32 3.95
N ILE A 22 -6.08 -3.02 4.35
CA ILE A 22 -4.89 -3.27 3.51
C ILE A 22 -4.71 -4.77 3.26
N ARG A 23 -4.94 -5.62 4.27
CA ARG A 23 -4.88 -7.08 4.09
C ARG A 23 -5.90 -7.58 3.08
N TRP A 24 -7.14 -7.10 3.19
CA TRP A 24 -8.21 -7.44 2.27
C TRP A 24 -7.90 -6.98 0.84
N LEU A 25 -7.51 -5.72 0.64
CA LEU A 25 -7.13 -5.20 -0.69
C LEU A 25 -6.03 -6.04 -1.35
N ARG A 26 -5.06 -6.52 -0.56
CA ARG A 26 -4.02 -7.41 -1.07
C ARG A 26 -4.52 -8.80 -1.40
N GLN A 27 -5.39 -9.36 -0.57
CA GLN A 27 -5.99 -10.67 -0.82
C GLN A 27 -6.78 -10.64 -2.14
N GLU A 28 -7.47 -9.54 -2.42
CA GLU A 28 -8.18 -9.29 -3.68
C GLU A 28 -7.24 -8.98 -4.86
N GLY A 29 -5.94 -8.84 -4.66
CA GLY A 29 -4.98 -8.45 -5.71
C GLY A 29 -5.15 -7.01 -6.20
N ARG A 30 -5.79 -6.15 -5.41
CA ARG A 30 -6.19 -4.77 -5.78
C ARG A 30 -5.32 -3.69 -5.12
N PHE A 31 -4.13 -4.04 -4.64
CA PHE A 31 -3.25 -3.12 -3.90
C PHE A 31 -1.86 -3.01 -4.52
N ALA A 32 -1.09 -2.01 -4.09
CA ALA A 32 0.29 -1.81 -4.48
C ALA A 32 1.16 -3.08 -4.27
N PRO A 33 2.14 -3.34 -5.16
CA PRO A 33 3.02 -4.49 -5.06
C PRO A 33 3.80 -4.47 -3.74
N ALA A 34 3.86 -5.63 -3.09
CA ALA A 34 4.55 -5.79 -1.83
C ALA A 34 5.82 -6.61 -2.03
N MET A 35 6.90 -6.23 -1.37
CA MET A 35 8.12 -7.02 -1.26
C MET A 35 8.10 -7.84 0.03
N LYS A 36 8.52 -9.10 -0.05
CA LYS A 36 8.71 -9.96 1.11
C LYS A 36 10.15 -9.82 1.62
N VAL A 37 10.32 -9.28 2.82
CA VAL A 37 11.61 -9.15 3.50
C VAL A 37 11.57 -10.01 4.75
N GLY A 38 12.15 -11.21 4.67
CA GLY A 38 12.05 -12.24 5.70
C GLY A 38 10.59 -12.65 5.94
N ARG A 39 10.09 -12.40 7.16
CA ARG A 39 8.70 -12.67 7.57
C ARG A 39 7.77 -11.46 7.42
N ARG A 40 8.28 -10.32 6.98
CA ARG A 40 7.52 -9.07 6.88
C ARG A 40 7.22 -8.73 5.42
N LEU A 41 6.09 -8.06 5.22
CA LEU A 41 5.76 -7.41 3.98
C LEU A 41 6.09 -5.92 4.11
N VAL A 42 6.73 -5.39 3.09
CA VAL A 42 7.04 -3.97 2.96
C VAL A 42 6.65 -3.48 1.58
N TRP A 43 6.37 -2.19 1.49
CA TRP A 43 6.03 -1.50 0.25
C TRP A 43 7.04 -0.40 0.00
N ASP A 44 7.31 -0.16 -1.27
CA ASP A 44 7.88 1.11 -1.67
C ASP A 44 6.85 2.22 -1.45
N ALA A 45 7.25 3.31 -0.81
CA ALA A 45 6.35 4.44 -0.60
C ALA A 45 5.89 5.06 -1.93
N ALA A 46 6.70 5.00 -2.99
CA ALA A 46 6.31 5.47 -4.32
C ALA A 46 5.17 4.64 -4.90
N ASP A 47 5.22 3.31 -4.77
CA ASP A 47 4.17 2.42 -5.28
C ASP A 47 2.84 2.63 -4.53
N VAL A 48 2.90 2.85 -3.22
CA VAL A 48 1.70 3.14 -2.41
C VAL A 48 1.08 4.48 -2.80
N ARG A 49 1.90 5.50 -3.09
CA ARG A 49 1.42 6.80 -3.60
C ARG A 49 0.77 6.67 -4.96
N ALA A 50 1.43 6.01 -5.91
CA ALA A 50 0.91 5.79 -7.25
C ALA A 50 -0.44 5.04 -7.22
N TRP A 51 -0.56 4.02 -6.36
CA TRP A 51 -1.83 3.32 -6.16
C TRP A 51 -2.93 4.25 -5.61
N ALA A 52 -2.62 5.10 -4.64
CA ALA A 52 -3.59 6.02 -4.05
C ALA A 52 -4.09 7.07 -5.07
N GLU A 53 -3.20 7.54 -5.94
CA GLU A 53 -3.55 8.42 -7.06
C GLU A 53 -4.49 7.72 -8.05
N ASP A 54 -4.19 6.48 -8.46
CA ASP A 54 -5.08 5.67 -9.31
C ASP A 54 -6.46 5.44 -8.65
N GLN A 55 -6.52 5.18 -7.33
CA GLN A 55 -7.81 5.09 -6.61
C GLN A 55 -8.59 6.40 -6.67
N ARG A 56 -7.91 7.54 -6.47
CA ARG A 56 -8.54 8.86 -6.57
C ARG A 56 -9.11 9.09 -7.96
N GLU A 57 -8.36 8.81 -9.01
CA GLU A 57 -8.83 8.94 -10.39
C GLU A 57 -10.04 8.05 -10.70
N ARG A 58 -10.04 6.80 -10.22
CA ARG A 58 -11.19 5.90 -10.37
C ARG A 58 -12.44 6.40 -9.65
N SER A 59 -12.29 7.04 -8.49
CA SER A 59 -13.42 7.60 -7.73
C SER A 59 -14.01 8.88 -8.34
N LEU A 60 -13.28 9.54 -9.24
CA LEU A 60 -13.72 10.73 -9.95
C LEU A 60 -14.41 10.41 -11.30
N ARG A 61 -14.43 9.14 -11.71
CA ARG A 61 -15.15 8.64 -12.89
C ARG A 61 -16.50 8.10 -12.48
#